data_AF-A0A7V2KR60-F1
#
_entry.id   AF-A0A7V2KR60-F1
#
_cell.length_a   1.000
_cell.length_b   1.000
_cell.length_c   1.000
_cell.angle_alpha   90.00
_cell.angle_beta   90.00
_cell.angle_gamma   90.00
#
_symmetry.space_group_name_H-M   'P 1'
#
loop_
_entity.id
_entity.type
_entity.pdbx_description
1 polymer ?
#
loop_
_entity_poly.entity_id
_entity_poly.type
_entity_poly.pdbx_seq_one_letter_code
_entity_poly.pdbx_strand_id
1 'polypeptide(L)'
;MISSYIVWFILPRGMGQHGSQFCPSQIGQGLAGNYVTVLGWPRYVWIEIHSWASVALLVVILLHIILHWGWIVATTKRVKSYIGKRVRRVTELYVAAVVLFILFLFESFSGFVIWLFIPRGAADFYRMISGVGRTFWGLQRNIWVDLHAWVAVAIMGIIIVHIIMNWNWVVAMSKKILQGISGAISKPSEG
;
A
#
# COMPACT_ATOMS: atom_id res chain seq x y z
N MET A 1 0.29 -3.74 -2.32
CA MET A 1 1.71 -3.62 -1.94
C MET A 1 2.64 -4.32 -2.93
N ILE A 2 2.60 -5.64 -3.14
CA ILE A 2 3.52 -6.32 -4.10
C ILE A 2 3.35 -5.81 -5.54
N SER A 3 2.11 -5.60 -6.00
CA SER A 3 1.82 -5.02 -7.31
C SER A 3 2.42 -3.63 -7.52
N SER A 4 2.54 -2.81 -6.46
CA SER A 4 3.18 -1.49 -6.52
C SER A 4 4.67 -1.59 -6.83
N TYR A 5 5.37 -2.53 -6.19
CA TYR A 5 6.80 -2.78 -6.41
C TYR A 5 7.07 -3.29 -7.82
N ILE A 6 6.21 -4.17 -8.34
CA ILE A 6 6.28 -4.62 -9.74
C ILE A 6 6.12 -3.42 -10.68
N VAL A 7 5.14 -2.57 -10.43
CA VAL A 7 4.85 -1.39 -11.27
C VAL A 7 5.95 -0.32 -11.22
N TRP A 8 6.75 -0.26 -10.15
CA TRP A 8 7.75 0.79 -9.94
C TRP A 8 9.19 0.33 -10.21
N PHE A 9 9.59 -0.85 -9.75
CA PHE A 9 10.97 -1.35 -9.85
C PHE A 9 11.19 -2.30 -11.03
N ILE A 10 10.14 -2.99 -11.49
CA ILE A 10 10.26 -4.01 -12.55
C ILE A 10 9.77 -3.47 -13.89
N LEU A 11 8.68 -2.70 -13.88
CA LEU A 11 8.04 -2.19 -15.09
C LEU A 11 8.38 -0.70 -15.33
N PRO A 12 9.19 -0.37 -16.36
CA PRO A 12 9.60 1.00 -16.62
C PRO A 12 8.40 1.91 -16.99
N ARG A 13 8.52 3.20 -16.68
CA ARG A 13 7.45 4.19 -16.90
C ARG A 13 7.37 4.55 -18.40
N GLY A 14 6.42 3.95 -19.13
CA GLY A 14 6.19 4.25 -20.57
C GLY A 14 5.51 5.60 -20.90
N MET A 15 5.20 5.85 -22.18
CA MET A 15 4.57 7.11 -22.66
C MET A 15 3.06 7.24 -22.41
N GLY A 16 2.38 6.19 -21.95
CA GLY A 16 0.93 6.23 -21.70
C GLY A 16 0.04 6.21 -22.95
N GLN A 17 0.58 5.82 -24.11
CA GLN A 17 -0.20 5.61 -25.34
C GLN A 17 -0.74 4.16 -25.39
N HIS A 18 -2.04 4.01 -25.71
CA HIS A 18 -2.70 2.74 -25.99
C HIS A 18 -3.06 2.69 -27.48
N GLY A 19 -2.60 1.67 -28.21
CA GLY A 19 -3.16 1.32 -29.52
C GLY A 19 -2.43 1.74 -30.81
N SER A 20 -1.14 2.10 -30.80
CA SER A 20 -0.41 2.31 -32.07
C SER A 20 0.58 1.18 -32.34
N GLN A 21 0.46 0.58 -33.52
CA GLN A 21 1.40 -0.38 -34.09
C GLN A 21 2.80 0.27 -34.24
N PHE A 22 3.86 -0.56 -34.21
CA PHE A 22 5.30 -0.25 -34.28
C PHE A 22 6.05 -0.07 -32.96
N CYS A 23 7.11 -0.87 -32.76
CA CYS A 23 8.36 -0.49 -32.10
C CYS A 23 9.51 -1.44 -32.49
N PRO A 24 10.68 -0.88 -32.87
CA PRO A 24 11.91 -1.23 -32.17
C PRO A 24 12.62 0.04 -31.70
N SER A 25 12.52 0.38 -30.42
CA SER A 25 13.55 1.17 -29.74
C SER A 25 13.40 1.08 -28.21
N GLN A 26 14.57 0.84 -27.58
CA GLN A 26 14.98 1.05 -26.18
C GLN A 26 13.99 0.72 -25.05
N ILE A 27 14.39 -0.27 -24.25
CA ILE A 27 13.66 -0.81 -23.10
C ILE A 27 13.36 0.32 -22.11
N GLY A 28 12.06 0.60 -21.93
CA GLY A 28 11.58 1.43 -20.83
C GLY A 28 11.48 2.93 -21.08
N GLN A 29 11.87 3.43 -22.25
CA GLN A 29 11.55 4.79 -22.69
C GLN A 29 10.48 4.71 -23.78
N GLY A 30 9.28 5.21 -23.48
CA GLY A 30 8.24 5.39 -24.48
C GLY A 30 7.20 4.28 -24.61
N LEU A 31 6.62 4.11 -25.81
CA LEU A 31 5.55 3.17 -26.16
C LEU A 31 5.81 1.76 -25.59
N ALA A 32 7.06 1.27 -25.69
CA ALA A 32 7.53 -0.02 -25.18
C ALA A 32 7.22 -0.28 -23.69
N GLY A 33 7.25 0.75 -22.83
CA GLY A 33 7.04 0.59 -21.38
C GLY A 33 5.64 0.11 -20.97
N ASN A 34 4.64 0.26 -21.84
CA ASN A 34 3.30 -0.31 -21.62
C ASN A 34 3.19 -1.77 -22.10
N TYR A 35 4.06 -2.20 -23.01
CA TYR A 35 4.08 -3.56 -23.58
C TYR A 35 5.01 -4.51 -22.80
N VAL A 36 5.84 -4.00 -21.89
CA VAL A 36 6.62 -4.86 -20.99
C VAL A 36 5.64 -5.65 -20.11
N THR A 37 5.72 -6.98 -20.21
CA THR A 37 4.93 -7.90 -19.41
C THR A 37 5.74 -8.43 -18.23
N VAL A 38 5.07 -8.63 -17.10
CA VAL A 38 5.60 -9.37 -15.96
C VAL A 38 4.59 -10.47 -15.66
N LEU A 39 5.08 -11.72 -15.58
CA LEU A 39 4.25 -12.92 -15.47
C LEU A 39 3.20 -13.03 -16.59
N GLY A 40 3.54 -12.59 -17.81
CA GLY A 40 2.64 -12.59 -18.96
C GLY A 40 1.61 -11.46 -19.00
N TRP A 41 1.50 -10.66 -17.92
CA TRP A 41 0.53 -9.57 -17.85
C TRP A 41 1.17 -8.21 -18.15
N PRO A 42 0.53 -7.38 -18.99
CA PRO A 42 1.03 -6.04 -19.31
C PRO A 42 0.87 -5.08 -18.13
N ARG A 43 1.66 -4.01 -18.14
CA ARG A 43 1.73 -3.03 -17.04
C ARG A 43 0.37 -2.43 -16.64
N TYR A 44 -0.55 -2.21 -17.58
CA TYR A 44 -1.85 -1.63 -17.26
C TYR A 44 -2.71 -2.56 -16.38
N VAL A 45 -2.63 -3.88 -16.59
CA VAL A 45 -3.35 -4.86 -15.76
C VAL A 45 -2.85 -4.80 -14.32
N TRP A 46 -1.53 -4.70 -14.13
CA TRP A 46 -0.95 -4.55 -12.80
C TRP A 46 -1.40 -3.26 -12.10
N ILE A 47 -1.61 -2.17 -12.84
CA ILE A 47 -2.18 -0.92 -12.28
C ILE A 47 -3.64 -1.13 -11.88
N GLU A 48 -4.44 -1.81 -12.70
CA GLU A 48 -5.84 -2.07 -12.35
C GLU A 48 -5.95 -2.96 -11.11
N ILE A 49 -5.20 -4.05 -11.06
CA ILE A 49 -5.12 -4.93 -9.88
C ILE A 49 -4.70 -4.11 -8.66
N HIS A 50 -3.65 -3.29 -8.80
CA HIS A 50 -3.21 -2.42 -7.71
C HIS A 50 -4.31 -1.48 -7.23
N SER A 51 -5.00 -0.80 -8.16
CA SER A 51 -6.02 0.21 -7.83
C SER A 51 -7.23 -0.43 -7.14
N TRP A 52 -7.77 -1.52 -7.69
CA TRP A 52 -8.90 -2.23 -7.10
C TRP A 52 -8.55 -2.93 -5.79
N ALA A 53 -7.35 -3.50 -5.66
CA ALA A 53 -6.87 -4.05 -4.40
C ALA A 53 -6.78 -2.96 -3.31
N SER A 54 -6.35 -1.75 -3.67
CA SER A 54 -6.33 -0.60 -2.76
C SER A 54 -7.73 -0.17 -2.33
N VAL A 55 -8.71 -0.14 -3.26
CA VAL A 55 -10.12 0.14 -2.93
C VAL A 55 -10.69 -0.91 -1.98
N ALA A 56 -10.47 -2.20 -2.27
CA ALA A 56 -10.93 -3.28 -1.39
C ALA A 56 -10.30 -3.18 0.01
N LEU A 57 -8.99 -2.93 0.09
CA LEU A 57 -8.28 -2.75 1.36
C LEU A 57 -8.84 -1.55 2.16
N LEU A 58 -9.14 -0.44 1.49
CA LEU A 58 -9.73 0.73 2.13
C LEU A 58 -11.11 0.40 2.73
N VAL A 59 -11.97 -0.29 1.97
CA VAL A 59 -13.30 -0.72 2.47
C VAL A 59 -13.16 -1.60 3.70
N VAL A 60 -12.26 -2.59 3.67
CA VAL A 60 -12.01 -3.47 4.82
C VAL A 60 -11.52 -2.68 6.04
N ILE A 61 -10.62 -1.71 5.86
CA ILE A 61 -10.11 -0.88 6.96
C ILE A 61 -11.20 0.03 7.52
N LEU A 62 -12.03 0.63 6.69
CA LEU A 62 -13.16 1.45 7.14
C LEU A 62 -14.14 0.61 7.96
N LEU A 63 -14.50 -0.59 7.48
CA LEU A 63 -15.34 -1.52 8.22
C LEU A 63 -14.69 -1.92 9.56
N HIS A 64 -13.40 -2.23 9.56
CA HIS A 64 -12.66 -2.56 10.78
C HIS A 64 -12.74 -1.41 11.81
N ILE A 65 -12.53 -0.16 11.40
CA ILE A 65 -12.61 1.00 12.29
C ILE A 65 -14.03 1.17 12.85
N ILE A 66 -15.05 1.05 12.00
CA ILE A 66 -16.46 1.19 12.42
C ILE A 66 -16.82 0.11 13.43
N LEU A 67 -16.53 -1.16 13.12
CA LEU A 67 -16.87 -2.30 13.97
C LEU A 67 -16.11 -2.28 15.30
N HIS A 68 -14.88 -1.77 15.32
CA HIS A 68 -14.04 -1.76 16.52
C HIS A 68 -13.96 -0.39 17.22
N TRP A 69 -14.78 0.59 16.84
CA TRP A 69 -14.69 1.97 17.37
C TRP A 69 -14.72 2.03 18.91
N GLY A 70 -15.66 1.32 19.55
CA GLY A 70 -15.75 1.29 21.01
C GLY A 70 -14.48 0.72 21.67
N TRP A 71 -13.90 -0.31 21.07
CA TRP A 71 -12.64 -0.91 21.52
C TRP A 71 -11.45 0.04 21.31
N ILE A 72 -11.40 0.77 20.20
CA ILE A 72 -10.35 1.76 19.91
C ILE A 72 -10.35 2.87 20.98
N VAL A 73 -11.52 3.41 21.31
CA VAL A 73 -11.65 4.44 22.36
C VAL A 73 -11.23 3.89 23.73
N ALA A 74 -11.67 2.69 24.09
CA ALA A 74 -11.30 2.05 25.36
C ALA A 74 -9.79 1.78 25.44
N THR A 75 -9.19 1.28 24.37
CA THR A 75 -7.75 0.99 24.29
C THR A 75 -6.93 2.27 24.39
N THR A 76 -7.33 3.33 23.70
CA THR A 76 -6.68 4.65 23.77
C THR A 76 -6.68 5.21 25.19
N LYS A 77 -7.79 5.08 25.92
CA LYS A 77 -7.87 5.47 27.35
C LYS A 77 -6.92 4.65 28.23
N ARG A 78 -6.85 3.33 28.02
CA ARG A 78 -5.94 2.45 28.77
C ARG A 78 -4.48 2.78 28.51
N VAL A 79 -4.11 3.00 27.25
CA VAL A 79 -2.76 3.37 26.84
C VAL A 79 -2.31 4.67 27.50
N LYS A 80 -3.19 5.68 27.63
CA LYS A 80 -2.89 6.93 28.32
C LYS A 80 -2.38 6.71 29.77
N SER A 81 -2.96 5.74 30.48
CA SER A 81 -2.50 5.36 31.84
C SER A 81 -1.11 4.70 31.82
N TYR A 82 -0.84 3.82 30.86
CA TYR A 82 0.47 3.17 30.70
C TYR A 82 1.58 4.13 30.26
N ILE A 83 1.25 5.13 29.43
CA ILE A 83 2.18 6.22 29.06
C ILE A 83 2.54 7.04 30.31
N GLY A 84 1.57 7.38 31.16
CA GLY A 84 1.82 8.04 32.44
C GLY A 84 2.73 7.23 33.37
N LYS A 85 2.63 5.91 33.33
CA LYS A 85 3.52 4.96 34.04
C LYS A 85 4.83 4.64 33.30
N ARG A 86 5.08 5.30 32.16
CA ARG A 86 6.29 5.19 31.33
C ARG A 86 6.65 3.75 30.93
N VAL A 87 5.66 2.92 30.59
CA VAL A 87 5.90 1.58 30.05
C VAL A 87 6.37 1.69 28.59
N ARG A 88 7.69 1.61 28.38
CA ARG A 88 8.36 1.82 27.09
C ARG A 88 7.79 0.95 25.98
N ARG A 89 7.62 -0.36 26.21
CA ARG A 89 7.14 -1.31 25.18
C ARG A 89 5.73 -1.00 24.68
N VAL A 90 4.79 -0.67 25.57
CA VAL A 90 3.41 -0.32 25.20
C VAL A 90 3.39 0.98 24.40
N THR A 91 4.22 1.94 24.80
CA THR A 91 4.35 3.23 24.11
C THR A 91 4.91 3.04 22.70
N GLU A 92 5.99 2.28 22.53
CA GLU A 92 6.59 1.99 21.22
C GLU A 92 5.60 1.33 20.25
N LEU A 93 4.86 0.33 20.71
CA LEU A 93 3.86 -0.37 19.89
C LEU A 93 2.70 0.55 19.49
N TYR A 94 2.22 1.38 20.42
CA TYR A 94 1.15 2.33 20.15
C TYR A 94 1.59 3.42 19.16
N VAL A 95 2.79 3.98 19.35
CA VAL A 95 3.36 4.99 18.44
C VAL A 95 3.56 4.39 17.04
N ALA A 96 4.11 3.18 16.94
CA ALA A 96 4.29 2.50 15.65
C ALA A 96 2.93 2.29 14.94
N ALA A 97 1.88 1.89 15.67
CA ALA A 97 0.54 1.74 15.12
C ALA A 97 -0.04 3.07 14.61
N VAL A 98 0.11 4.16 15.38
CA VAL A 98 -0.35 5.50 14.98
C VAL A 98 0.42 6.00 13.76
N VAL A 99 1.75 5.82 13.73
CA VAL A 99 2.59 6.21 12.58
C VAL A 99 2.19 5.44 11.33
N LEU A 100 2.05 4.11 11.42
CA LEU A 100 1.60 3.29 10.29
C LEU A 100 0.21 3.68 9.80
N PHE A 101 -0.70 4.03 10.71
CA PHE A 101 -2.04 4.49 10.35
C PHE A 101 -1.99 5.83 9.59
N ILE A 102 -1.21 6.80 10.05
CA ILE A 102 -1.05 8.09 9.37
C ILE A 102 -0.44 7.91 7.97
N LEU A 103 0.60 7.10 7.85
CA LEU A 103 1.23 6.81 6.57
C LEU A 103 0.25 6.09 5.62
N PHE A 104 -0.57 5.17 6.13
CA PHE A 104 -1.61 4.52 5.34
C PHE A 104 -2.67 5.51 4.83
N LEU A 105 -3.07 6.50 5.63
CA LEU A 105 -3.98 7.56 5.20
C LEU A 105 -3.36 8.39 4.08
N PHE A 106 -2.07 8.73 4.19
CA PHE A 106 -1.35 9.44 3.14
C PHE A 106 -1.26 8.61 1.84
N GLU A 107 -0.94 7.32 1.92
CA GLU A 107 -0.91 6.42 0.77
C GLU A 107 -2.27 6.36 0.06
N SER A 108 -3.33 6.20 0.85
CA SER A 108 -4.69 6.14 0.31
C SER A 108 -5.04 7.46 -0.40
N PHE A 109 -4.80 8.59 0.27
CA PHE A 109 -5.07 9.90 -0.28
C PHE A 109 -4.27 10.20 -1.55
N SER A 110 -2.94 10.01 -1.52
CA SER A 110 -2.07 10.22 -2.68
C SER A 110 -2.43 9.28 -3.84
N GLY A 111 -2.83 8.03 -3.55
CA GLY A 111 -3.36 7.09 -4.53
C GLY A 111 -4.62 7.60 -5.23
N PHE A 112 -5.62 8.10 -4.47
CA PHE A 112 -6.82 8.72 -5.04
C PHE A 112 -6.52 9.98 -5.85
N VAL A 113 -5.59 10.82 -5.39
CA VAL A 113 -5.15 11.99 -6.16
C VAL A 113 -4.59 11.55 -7.52
N ILE A 114 -3.66 10.59 -7.53
CA ILE A 114 -3.04 10.10 -8.77
C ILE A 114 -4.06 9.39 -9.67
N TRP A 115 -5.04 8.69 -9.09
CA TRP A 115 -6.02 7.92 -9.84
C TRP A 115 -7.16 8.76 -10.41
N LEU A 116 -7.73 9.70 -9.63
CA LEU A 116 -8.93 10.45 -10.00
C LEU A 116 -8.66 11.88 -10.48
N PHE A 117 -7.72 12.58 -9.84
CA PHE A 117 -7.50 14.02 -10.10
C PHE A 117 -6.45 14.26 -11.17
N ILE A 118 -5.38 13.47 -11.17
CA ILE A 118 -4.31 13.54 -12.16
C ILE A 118 -4.07 12.18 -12.82
N PRO A 119 -5.13 11.53 -13.37
CA PRO A 119 -5.05 10.22 -14.01
C PRO A 119 -4.02 10.25 -15.12
N ARG A 120 -3.37 9.11 -15.40
CA ARG A 120 -2.36 9.07 -16.46
C ARG A 120 -3.02 9.31 -17.83
N GLY A 121 -2.41 10.18 -18.63
CA GLY A 121 -2.85 10.50 -19.99
C GLY A 121 -1.75 10.26 -21.03
N ALA A 122 -2.15 10.24 -22.30
CA ALA A 122 -1.20 10.26 -23.40
C ALA A 122 -0.38 11.57 -23.38
N ALA A 123 0.93 11.46 -23.63
CA ALA A 123 1.90 12.56 -23.58
C ALA A 123 2.21 13.14 -22.18
N ASP A 124 1.82 12.47 -21.09
CA ASP A 124 2.19 12.88 -19.73
C ASP A 124 3.67 13.11 -19.53
N PHE A 125 4.49 12.24 -20.11
CA PHE A 125 5.94 12.33 -20.03
C PHE A 125 6.44 13.65 -20.65
N TYR A 126 5.97 13.99 -21.85
CA TYR A 126 6.37 15.22 -22.53
C TYR A 126 5.86 16.47 -21.81
N ARG A 127 4.62 16.45 -21.31
CA ARG A 127 4.05 17.55 -20.53
C ARG A 127 4.81 17.77 -19.22
N MET A 128 5.29 16.71 -18.58
CA MET A 128 6.12 16.80 -17.37
C MET A 128 7.45 17.50 -17.66
N ILE A 129 8.22 17.04 -18.66
CA ILE A 129 9.54 17.62 -18.96
C ILE A 129 9.46 19.06 -19.47
N SER A 130 8.34 19.47 -20.06
CA SER A 130 8.09 20.84 -20.50
C SER A 130 7.48 21.75 -19.41
N GLY A 131 7.36 21.26 -18.17
CA GLY A 131 6.87 22.05 -17.04
C GLY A 131 5.36 22.30 -17.01
N VAL A 132 4.62 21.85 -18.03
CA VAL A 132 3.16 21.96 -18.16
C VAL A 132 2.44 20.66 -17.78
N GLY A 133 3.04 19.89 -16.88
CA GLY A 133 2.47 18.67 -16.34
C GLY A 133 1.18 18.95 -15.57
N ARG A 134 0.28 17.96 -15.48
CA ARG A 134 -0.90 18.09 -14.62
C ARG A 134 -0.47 18.25 -13.17
N THR A 135 -1.06 19.22 -12.49
CA THR A 135 -0.76 19.53 -11.09
C THR A 135 -1.99 19.33 -10.21
N PHE A 136 -1.76 18.91 -8.97
CA PHE A 136 -2.75 18.98 -7.89
C PHE A 136 -2.08 19.65 -6.69
N TRP A 137 -2.73 20.67 -6.12
CA TRP A 137 -2.16 21.54 -5.07
C TRP A 137 -0.76 22.07 -5.39
N GLY A 138 -0.57 22.55 -6.62
CA GLY A 138 0.71 23.14 -7.06
C GLY A 138 1.85 22.13 -7.26
N LEU A 139 1.66 20.86 -6.91
CA LEU A 139 2.65 19.80 -7.17
C LEU A 139 2.31 19.07 -8.46
N GLN A 140 3.32 18.87 -9.31
CA GLN A 140 3.19 18.10 -10.55
C GLN A 140 2.95 16.61 -10.27
N ARG A 141 2.32 15.92 -11.22
CA ARG A 141 2.00 14.49 -11.12
C ARG A 141 3.17 13.59 -10.78
N ASN A 142 4.35 13.85 -11.33
CA ASN A 142 5.56 13.08 -11.01
C ASN A 142 5.93 13.21 -9.53
N ILE A 143 5.80 14.41 -8.95
CA ILE A 143 6.05 14.65 -7.52
C ILE A 143 5.05 13.84 -6.68
N TRP A 144 3.76 13.85 -7.04
CA TRP A 144 2.76 13.02 -6.37
C TRP A 144 3.08 11.52 -6.45
N VAL A 145 3.46 11.04 -7.64
CA VAL A 145 3.84 9.64 -7.85
C VAL A 145 5.08 9.27 -7.04
N ASP A 146 6.05 10.16 -6.93
CA ASP A 146 7.27 9.90 -6.16
C ASP A 146 6.99 9.95 -4.66
N LEU A 147 6.16 10.89 -4.18
CA LEU A 147 5.70 10.91 -2.79
C LEU A 147 4.98 9.61 -2.41
N HIS A 148 4.02 9.17 -3.23
CA HIS A 148 3.31 7.90 -3.03
C HIS A 148 4.28 6.70 -3.02
N ALA A 149 5.27 6.68 -3.93
CA ALA A 149 6.24 5.59 -3.94
C ALA A 149 7.14 5.56 -2.70
N TRP A 150 7.68 6.71 -2.28
CA TRP A 150 8.60 6.78 -1.15
C TRP A 150 7.91 6.55 0.19
N VAL A 151 6.65 6.99 0.35
CA VAL A 151 5.86 6.67 1.55
C VAL A 151 5.54 5.17 1.59
N ALA A 152 5.21 4.53 0.47
CA ALA A 152 5.07 3.08 0.40
C ALA A 152 6.35 2.32 0.81
N VAL A 153 7.53 2.82 0.41
CA VAL A 153 8.84 2.26 0.82
C VAL A 153 9.06 2.44 2.32
N ALA A 154 8.75 3.62 2.87
CA ALA A 154 8.87 3.89 4.30
C ALA A 154 7.96 2.97 5.13
N ILE A 155 6.70 2.78 4.71
CA ILE A 155 5.76 1.85 5.34
C ILE A 155 6.32 0.43 5.33
N MET A 156 6.86 -0.03 4.20
CA MET A 156 7.47 -1.35 4.09
C MET A 156 8.62 -1.53 5.07
N GLY A 157 9.52 -0.55 5.17
CA GLY A 157 10.63 -0.57 6.13
C GLY A 157 10.14 -0.65 7.58
N ILE A 158 9.14 0.15 7.94
CA ILE A 158 8.56 0.15 9.30
C ILE A 158 7.88 -1.19 9.60
N ILE A 159 7.13 -1.77 8.65
CA ILE A 159 6.49 -3.08 8.81
C ILE A 159 7.54 -4.18 9.01
N ILE A 160 8.63 -4.18 8.24
CA ILE A 160 9.72 -5.15 8.39
C ILE A 160 10.32 -5.06 9.79
N VAL A 161 10.68 -3.85 10.23
CA VAL A 161 11.22 -3.62 11.59
C VAL A 161 10.21 -4.07 12.65
N HIS A 162 8.94 -3.72 12.48
CA HIS A 162 7.86 -4.10 13.39
C HIS A 162 7.73 -5.63 13.51
N ILE A 163 7.79 -6.37 12.40
CA ILE A 163 7.71 -7.84 12.38
C ILE A 163 8.94 -8.45 13.07
N ILE A 164 10.15 -7.98 12.75
CA ILE A 164 11.39 -8.47 13.37
C ILE A 164 11.33 -8.27 14.90
N MET A 165 10.91 -7.10 15.35
CA MET A 165 10.78 -6.79 16.78
C MET A 165 9.67 -7.56 17.51
N ASN A 166 8.74 -8.18 16.77
CA ASN A 166 7.61 -8.93 17.33
C ASN A 166 7.64 -10.41 16.93
N TRP A 167 8.77 -10.92 16.42
CA TRP A 167 8.87 -12.28 15.87
C TRP A 167 8.42 -13.38 16.83
N ASN A 168 8.82 -13.29 18.10
CA ASN A 168 8.40 -14.27 19.13
C ASN A 168 6.87 -14.30 19.32
N TRP A 169 6.23 -13.12 19.28
CA TRP A 169 4.77 -13.03 19.37
C TRP A 169 4.11 -13.61 18.11
N VAL A 170 4.67 -13.36 16.93
CA VAL A 170 4.17 -13.92 15.66
C VAL A 170 4.21 -15.45 15.71
N VAL A 171 5.35 -16.04 16.08
CA VAL A 171 5.48 -17.51 16.22
C VAL A 171 4.49 -18.06 17.24
N ALA A 172 4.33 -17.40 18.40
CA ALA A 172 3.40 -17.83 19.43
C ALA A 172 1.94 -17.77 18.95
N MET A 173 1.55 -16.71 18.24
CA MET A 173 0.21 -16.55 17.69
C MET A 173 -0.07 -17.60 16.60
N SER A 174 0.88 -17.83 15.69
CA SER A 174 0.76 -18.86 14.65
C SER A 174 0.56 -20.25 15.24
N LYS A 175 1.29 -20.60 16.31
CA LYS A 175 1.08 -21.87 17.03
C LYS A 175 -0.31 -21.97 17.64
N LYS A 176 -0.80 -20.90 18.28
CA LYS A 176 -2.16 -20.88 18.87
C LYS A 176 -3.25 -21.04 17.82
N ILE A 177 -3.12 -20.39 16.67
CA ILE A 177 -4.07 -20.52 15.56
C ILE A 177 -4.05 -21.95 15.02
N LEU A 178 -2.86 -22.53 14.79
CA LEU A 178 -2.73 -23.91 14.32
C LEU A 178 -3.30 -24.93 15.31
N GLN A 179 -3.06 -24.75 16.60
CA GLN A 179 -3.64 -25.59 17.65
C GLN A 179 -5.15 -25.44 17.73
N GLY A 180 -5.68 -24.22 17.58
CA GLY A 180 -7.12 -23.96 17.53
C GLY A 180 -7.80 -24.62 16.34
N ILE A 181 -7.18 -24.56 15.16
CA ILE A 181 -7.66 -25.25 13.95
C ILE A 181 -7.60 -26.77 14.14
N SER A 182 -6.49 -27.31 14.64
CA SER A 182 -6.35 -28.74 14.90
C SER A 182 -7.38 -29.25 15.93
N GLY A 183 -7.64 -28.47 16.99
CA GLY A 183 -8.66 -28.79 17.98
C GLY A 183 -10.10 -28.69 17.45
N ALA A 184 -10.36 -27.80 16.51
CA ALA A 184 -11.66 -27.69 15.83
C ALA A 184 -11.89 -28.85 14.85
N ILE A 185 -10.83 -29.33 14.18
CA ILE A 185 -10.88 -30.50 13.28
C ILE A 185 -10.98 -31.81 14.07
N SER A 186 -10.33 -31.90 15.24
CA SER A 186 -10.31 -33.12 16.06
C SER A 186 -11.56 -33.34 16.91
N LYS A 187 -12.45 -32.35 17.03
CA LYS A 187 -13.77 -32.55 17.64
C LYS A 187 -14.71 -33.09 16.56
N PRO A 188 -15.15 -34.36 16.62
CA PRO A 188 -16.24 -34.81 15.76
C PRO A 188 -17.48 -34.00 16.13
N SER A 189 -18.32 -33.68 15.14
CA SER A 189 -19.65 -33.14 15.37
C SER A 189 -20.45 -34.12 16.23
N GLU A 190 -20.53 -33.87 17.54
CA GLU A 190 -21.59 -34.45 18.37
C GLU A 190 -22.86 -33.64 18.10
N GLY A 191 -23.81 -34.27 17.39
CA GLY A 191 -25.20 -33.80 17.24
C GLY A 191 -25.54 -33.26 15.86
#